data_AF-A0A084R246-F1
#
_entry.id   AF-A0A084R246-F1
#
_cell.length_a   1.000
_cell.length_b   1.000
_cell.length_c   1.000
_cell.angle_alpha   90.00
_cell.angle_beta   90.00
_cell.angle_gamma   90.00
#
_symmetry.space_group_name_H-M   'P 1'
#
loop_
_entity.id
_entity.type
_entity.pdbx_description
1 polymer ?
#
loop_
_entity_poly.entity_id
_entity_poly.type
_entity_poly.pdbx_seq_one_letter_code
_entity_poly.pdbx_strand_id
1 'polypeptide(L)'
;MGGISANKPILPLITGPMMPGSYRGERLGACTDCRNNWGKYRAGQIDMEDISAINEELAPTIGTCGVMGTASTMACITAALGMMPLKGASVPAVSAARLRIAEETGKNAVAAALDKRTPQGILAKVNFLNAITVLQAIGGSTNAVVHLMAMINRHPDLYGKITLDDFDEIGRRTPMIVDLKPSGDNYMNDFNNAGGMIALLHTLRPLLGLEAMTITGQTLRQVLDATPFKTFPFSSQIIRPLEDPIYDNASLVVLRGNLALAGSIMKASASKNRDLLCHSGAAVVFENTTDLALRIDSPHLAVTPTSVLVLKNIGPIGNPGMPEAGMIPIPRKLASQGVTDMLRISDGRMSGTADGTIVLHVSPESAQVGSALGVVQNGDVISCNVEKRTLHLEVTDNEIKRRWDEKQAEPEDGLPKQRQTKRPITKRGYRQLYEQHVNQTHRGADLDFLTAEGLPSI
;
A
#
# COMPACT_ATOMS: atom_id res chain seq x y z
N MET A 1 5.87 -14.63 4.82
CA MET A 1 6.45 -14.49 6.18
C MET A 1 6.63 -15.85 6.84
N GLY A 2 5.58 -16.51 7.34
CA GLY A 2 5.72 -17.81 8.05
C GLY A 2 6.49 -18.89 7.27
N GLY A 3 6.26 -19.03 5.95
CA GLY A 3 7.00 -19.98 5.12
C GLY A 3 8.50 -19.68 4.98
N ILE A 4 8.90 -18.41 5.01
CA ILE A 4 10.32 -18.01 5.01
C ILE A 4 10.95 -18.42 6.35
N SER A 5 10.28 -18.12 7.47
CA SER A 5 10.76 -18.46 8.81
C SER A 5 10.85 -19.97 9.05
N ALA A 6 9.84 -20.75 8.61
CA ALA A 6 9.86 -22.21 8.71
C ALA A 6 10.88 -22.86 7.77
N ASN A 7 11.26 -22.16 6.70
CA ASN A 7 12.21 -22.57 5.67
C ASN A 7 11.97 -23.98 5.12
N LYS A 8 10.70 -24.35 4.93
CA LYS A 8 10.31 -25.58 4.24
C LYS A 8 9.87 -25.24 2.81
N PRO A 9 10.00 -26.18 1.85
CA PRO A 9 9.47 -26.00 0.50
C PRO A 9 7.99 -25.60 0.57
N ILE A 10 7.65 -24.45 -0.02
CA ILE A 10 6.30 -23.90 -0.04
C ILE A 10 6.01 -23.23 -1.38
N LEU A 11 4.80 -23.44 -1.91
CA LEU A 11 4.26 -22.70 -3.04
C LEU A 11 2.87 -22.18 -2.68
N PRO A 12 2.64 -20.85 -2.72
CA PRO A 12 1.31 -20.29 -2.56
C PRO A 12 0.42 -20.56 -3.78
N LEU A 13 -0.80 -21.06 -3.54
CA LEU A 13 -1.87 -21.08 -4.55
C LEU A 13 -2.82 -19.90 -4.30
N ILE A 14 -2.75 -18.89 -5.17
CA ILE A 14 -3.57 -17.68 -5.04
C ILE A 14 -4.94 -17.90 -5.68
N THR A 15 -6.00 -17.39 -5.04
CA THR A 15 -7.41 -17.52 -5.46
C THR A 15 -7.69 -16.88 -6.83
N GLY A 16 -7.18 -15.66 -7.05
CA GLY A 16 -7.45 -14.84 -8.24
C GLY A 16 -8.51 -13.75 -8.01
N PRO A 17 -8.57 -12.74 -8.90
CA PRO A 17 -9.48 -11.62 -8.81
C PRO A 17 -10.92 -11.98 -9.22
N MET A 18 -11.87 -11.19 -8.73
CA MET A 18 -13.24 -11.14 -9.23
C MET A 18 -13.29 -10.60 -10.67
N MET A 19 -14.34 -10.94 -11.40
CA MET A 19 -14.70 -10.24 -12.63
C MET A 19 -15.46 -8.94 -12.29
N PRO A 20 -15.36 -7.89 -13.12
CA PRO A 20 -16.17 -6.68 -12.94
C PRO A 20 -17.65 -6.95 -13.23
N GLY A 21 -18.53 -6.27 -12.49
CA GLY A 21 -19.97 -6.23 -12.74
C GLY A 21 -20.33 -5.12 -13.72
N SER A 22 -21.62 -4.80 -13.81
CA SER A 22 -22.10 -3.75 -14.71
C SER A 22 -23.21 -2.91 -14.10
N TYR A 23 -23.07 -1.58 -14.22
CA TYR A 23 -24.13 -0.65 -13.89
C TYR A 23 -24.45 0.22 -15.10
N ARG A 24 -25.69 0.14 -15.62
CA ARG A 24 -26.15 0.87 -16.83
C ARG A 24 -25.22 0.71 -18.04
N GLY A 25 -24.59 -0.45 -18.20
CA GLY A 25 -23.67 -0.75 -19.30
C GLY A 25 -22.23 -0.32 -19.07
N GLU A 26 -21.93 0.40 -17.98
CA GLU A 26 -20.57 0.70 -17.57
C GLU A 26 -20.01 -0.43 -16.71
N ARG A 27 -18.71 -0.70 -16.85
CA ARG A 27 -18.01 -1.70 -16.03
C ARG A 27 -17.81 -1.15 -14.63
N LEU A 28 -18.06 -2.01 -13.64
CA LEU A 28 -17.98 -1.67 -12.24
C LEU A 28 -17.18 -2.74 -11.49
N GLY A 29 -16.34 -2.35 -10.54
CA GLY A 29 -15.66 -3.30 -9.68
C GLY A 29 -15.58 -2.82 -8.24
N ALA A 30 -15.53 -3.81 -7.33
CA ALA A 30 -15.30 -3.55 -5.92
C ALA A 30 -14.06 -2.68 -5.68
N CYS A 31 -14.08 -2.00 -4.54
CA CYS A 31 -12.97 -1.26 -3.96
C CYS A 31 -12.79 0.15 -4.57
N THR A 32 -12.26 0.32 -5.77
CA THR A 32 -12.05 1.67 -6.36
C THR A 32 -13.37 2.35 -6.71
N ASP A 33 -14.26 1.66 -7.43
CA ASP A 33 -15.51 2.29 -7.86
C ASP A 33 -16.47 2.54 -6.69
N CYS A 34 -16.44 1.70 -5.63
CA CYS A 34 -17.18 1.97 -4.39
C CYS A 34 -16.80 3.35 -3.81
N ARG A 35 -15.50 3.66 -3.79
CA ARG A 35 -14.98 4.91 -3.22
C ARG A 35 -15.33 6.11 -4.09
N ASN A 36 -15.16 5.96 -5.40
CA ASN A 36 -15.49 7.02 -6.35
C ASN A 36 -16.99 7.36 -6.30
N ASN A 37 -17.86 6.34 -6.31
CA ASN A 37 -19.30 6.55 -6.22
C ASN A 37 -19.71 7.08 -4.83
N TRP A 38 -19.09 6.62 -3.74
CA TRP A 38 -19.32 7.23 -2.43
C TRP A 38 -18.89 8.71 -2.37
N GLY A 39 -17.78 9.06 -3.03
CA GLY A 39 -17.35 10.45 -3.22
C GLY A 39 -18.37 11.28 -3.98
N LYS A 40 -18.90 10.76 -5.11
CA LYS A 40 -19.96 11.39 -5.89
C LYS A 40 -21.24 11.60 -5.07
N TYR A 41 -21.64 10.60 -4.29
CA TYR A 41 -22.79 10.68 -3.39
C TYR A 41 -22.59 11.78 -2.34
N ARG A 42 -21.41 11.83 -1.69
CA ARG A 42 -21.08 12.92 -0.75
C ARG A 42 -21.08 14.29 -1.41
N ALA A 43 -20.69 14.38 -2.67
CA ALA A 43 -20.75 15.62 -3.45
C ALA A 43 -22.17 15.99 -3.93
N GLY A 44 -23.18 15.13 -3.71
CA GLY A 44 -24.56 15.33 -4.16
C GLY A 44 -24.77 15.08 -5.66
N GLN A 45 -23.88 14.33 -6.31
CA GLN A 45 -23.91 14.06 -7.76
C GLN A 45 -24.72 12.80 -8.14
N ILE A 46 -24.90 11.88 -7.18
CA ILE A 46 -25.74 10.68 -7.33
C ILE A 46 -26.57 10.51 -6.05
N ASP A 47 -27.68 9.79 -6.14
CA ASP A 47 -28.60 9.56 -5.02
C ASP A 47 -28.38 8.21 -4.33
N MET A 48 -29.22 7.92 -3.33
CA MET A 48 -29.10 6.68 -2.54
C MET A 48 -29.54 5.46 -3.34
N GLU A 49 -30.49 5.63 -4.25
CA GLU A 49 -31.01 4.62 -5.17
C GLU A 49 -29.90 4.16 -6.14
N ASP A 50 -29.16 5.11 -6.73
CA ASP A 50 -27.97 4.83 -7.54
C ASP A 50 -26.92 4.06 -6.72
N ILE A 51 -26.63 4.49 -5.48
CA ILE A 51 -25.69 3.77 -4.59
C ILE A 51 -26.17 2.34 -4.30
N SER A 52 -27.47 2.15 -4.05
CA SER A 52 -28.03 0.82 -3.79
C SER A 52 -27.87 -0.09 -5.00
N ALA A 53 -28.22 0.39 -6.21
CA ALA A 53 -28.09 -0.39 -7.42
C ALA A 53 -26.63 -0.71 -7.78
N ILE A 54 -25.71 0.25 -7.57
CA ILE A 54 -24.27 0.03 -7.71
C ILE A 54 -23.80 -1.07 -6.75
N ASN A 55 -24.27 -1.05 -5.49
CA ASN A 55 -23.82 -2.01 -4.47
C ASN A 55 -24.14 -3.46 -4.81
N GLU A 56 -25.24 -3.73 -5.52
CA GLU A 56 -25.62 -5.07 -5.97
C GLU A 56 -24.63 -5.64 -7.01
N GLU A 57 -23.92 -4.78 -7.74
CA GLU A 57 -23.06 -5.13 -8.87
C GLU A 57 -21.55 -5.01 -8.58
N LEU A 58 -21.16 -4.58 -7.38
CA LEU A 58 -19.74 -4.38 -7.03
C LEU A 58 -18.93 -5.69 -6.97
N ALA A 59 -19.57 -6.79 -6.57
CA ALA A 59 -18.92 -8.08 -6.33
C ALA A 59 -19.70 -9.24 -6.97
N PRO A 60 -19.78 -9.30 -8.32
CA PRO A 60 -20.66 -10.23 -9.03
C PRO A 60 -20.14 -11.68 -9.02
N THR A 61 -18.86 -11.90 -8.71
CA THR A 61 -18.24 -13.23 -8.67
C THR A 61 -17.40 -13.42 -7.41
N ILE A 62 -17.08 -14.67 -7.08
CA ILE A 62 -16.04 -14.96 -6.09
C ILE A 62 -14.67 -14.43 -6.54
N GLY A 63 -13.78 -14.20 -5.58
CA GLY A 63 -12.39 -13.77 -5.82
C GLY A 63 -11.97 -12.60 -4.92
N THR A 64 -10.79 -12.05 -5.16
CA THR A 64 -10.28 -10.82 -4.52
C THR A 64 -10.68 -9.56 -5.32
N CYS A 65 -10.46 -8.33 -4.80
CA CYS A 65 -10.75 -7.08 -5.55
C CYS A 65 -10.21 -7.17 -7.01
N GLY A 66 -11.05 -6.85 -8.00
CA GLY A 66 -10.75 -6.95 -9.43
C GLY A 66 -9.84 -5.85 -10.01
N VAL A 67 -9.19 -5.06 -9.16
CA VAL A 67 -8.35 -3.91 -9.50
C VAL A 67 -6.91 -4.14 -9.02
N MET A 68 -6.00 -3.20 -9.24
CA MET A 68 -4.62 -3.24 -8.70
C MET A 68 -4.57 -2.87 -7.21
N GLY A 69 -5.41 -3.52 -6.40
CA GLY A 69 -5.40 -3.44 -4.95
C GLY A 69 -4.31 -4.29 -4.31
N THR A 70 -4.28 -4.35 -2.98
CA THR A 70 -3.25 -5.11 -2.22
C THR A 70 -3.21 -6.59 -2.62
N ALA A 71 -4.35 -7.24 -2.80
CA ALA A 71 -4.41 -8.66 -3.17
C ALA A 71 -3.72 -8.93 -4.52
N SER A 72 -4.12 -8.20 -5.57
CA SER A 72 -3.52 -8.31 -6.91
C SER A 72 -2.04 -7.91 -6.91
N THR A 73 -1.70 -6.83 -6.20
CA THR A 73 -0.31 -6.38 -6.04
C THR A 73 0.56 -7.48 -5.43
N MET A 74 0.11 -8.08 -4.32
CA MET A 74 0.86 -9.14 -3.64
C MET A 74 0.92 -10.43 -4.47
N ALA A 75 -0.10 -10.70 -5.31
CA ALA A 75 -0.06 -11.80 -6.26
C ALA A 75 1.01 -11.60 -7.34
N CYS A 76 1.06 -10.41 -7.95
CA CYS A 76 2.10 -10.03 -8.91
C CYS A 76 3.49 -10.06 -8.28
N ILE A 77 3.64 -9.55 -7.05
CA ILE A 77 4.89 -9.61 -6.28
C ILE A 77 5.32 -11.05 -6.02
N THR A 78 4.39 -11.94 -5.62
CA THR A 78 4.70 -13.35 -5.34
C THR A 78 5.21 -14.05 -6.61
N ALA A 79 4.63 -13.74 -7.77
CA ALA A 79 5.13 -14.22 -9.06
C ALA A 79 6.51 -13.63 -9.39
N ALA A 80 6.73 -12.33 -9.17
CA ALA A 80 8.01 -11.66 -9.42
C ALA A 80 9.15 -12.15 -8.51
N LEU A 81 8.82 -12.51 -7.26
CA LEU A 81 9.75 -13.18 -6.34
C LEU A 81 10.15 -14.57 -6.83
N GLY A 82 9.42 -15.13 -7.80
CA GLY A 82 9.63 -16.47 -8.33
C GLY A 82 9.01 -17.58 -7.47
N MET A 83 8.06 -17.26 -6.58
CA MET A 83 7.52 -18.20 -5.59
C MET A 83 6.19 -18.86 -6.01
N MET A 84 5.70 -18.59 -7.22
CA MET A 84 4.48 -19.19 -7.76
C MET A 84 4.53 -19.24 -9.30
N PRO A 85 3.68 -20.05 -9.96
CA PRO A 85 3.49 -19.97 -11.40
C PRO A 85 3.04 -18.58 -11.86
N LEU A 86 3.69 -18.01 -12.88
CA LEU A 86 3.49 -16.63 -13.32
C LEU A 86 2.02 -16.31 -13.67
N LYS A 87 1.34 -17.24 -14.37
CA LYS A 87 -0.08 -17.09 -14.75
C LYS A 87 -1.00 -17.00 -13.54
N GLY A 88 -0.61 -17.58 -12.40
CA GLY A 88 -1.40 -17.62 -11.19
C GLY A 88 -1.72 -16.26 -10.59
N ALA A 89 -0.96 -15.22 -10.92
CA ALA A 89 -1.15 -13.89 -10.36
C ALA A 89 -2.38 -13.14 -10.91
N SER A 90 -2.85 -13.44 -12.13
CA SER A 90 -3.83 -12.60 -12.83
C SER A 90 -5.12 -13.31 -13.27
N VAL A 91 -5.09 -14.63 -13.44
CA VAL A 91 -6.27 -15.40 -13.90
C VAL A 91 -7.49 -15.20 -12.98
N PRO A 92 -8.68 -14.85 -13.49
CA PRO A 92 -9.87 -14.69 -12.64
C PRO A 92 -10.20 -15.94 -11.81
N ALA A 93 -10.74 -15.75 -10.61
CA ALA A 93 -11.04 -16.86 -9.69
C ALA A 93 -12.01 -17.90 -10.27
N VAL A 94 -12.95 -17.45 -11.11
CA VAL A 94 -13.98 -18.28 -11.75
C VAL A 94 -13.52 -18.93 -13.06
N SER A 95 -12.29 -18.66 -13.52
CA SER A 95 -11.78 -19.22 -14.77
C SER A 95 -11.39 -20.69 -14.60
N ALA A 96 -11.71 -21.54 -15.58
CA ALA A 96 -11.20 -22.91 -15.65
C ALA A 96 -9.66 -22.98 -15.67
N ALA A 97 -8.97 -21.91 -16.09
CA ALA A 97 -7.53 -21.83 -16.00
C ALA A 97 -7.01 -21.87 -14.55
N ARG A 98 -7.82 -21.47 -13.57
CA ARG A 98 -7.45 -21.52 -12.15
C ARG A 98 -7.24 -22.95 -11.65
N LEU A 99 -8.01 -23.92 -12.17
CA LEU A 99 -7.83 -25.35 -11.86
C LEU A 99 -6.50 -25.87 -12.41
N ARG A 100 -6.15 -25.55 -13.66
CA ARG A 100 -4.85 -25.91 -14.25
C ARG A 100 -3.68 -25.33 -13.47
N ILE A 101 -3.81 -24.10 -12.98
CA ILE A 101 -2.79 -23.47 -12.13
C ILE A 101 -2.67 -24.18 -10.78
N ALA A 102 -3.78 -24.65 -10.20
CA ALA A 102 -3.75 -25.42 -8.97
C ALA A 102 -3.00 -26.75 -9.16
N GLU A 103 -3.27 -27.47 -10.25
CA GLU A 103 -2.55 -28.69 -10.63
C GLU A 103 -1.06 -28.43 -10.87
N GLU A 104 -0.72 -27.38 -11.62
CA GLU A 104 0.67 -26.95 -11.86
C GLU A 104 1.38 -26.60 -10.55
N THR A 105 0.70 -25.88 -9.65
CA THR A 105 1.23 -25.51 -8.33
C THR A 105 1.52 -26.76 -7.49
N GLY A 106 0.62 -27.74 -7.48
CA GLY A 106 0.81 -29.01 -6.79
C GLY A 106 2.01 -29.81 -7.34
N LYS A 107 2.12 -29.90 -8.67
CA LYS A 107 3.27 -30.53 -9.34
C LYS A 107 4.58 -29.85 -8.95
N ASN A 108 4.63 -28.52 -9.00
CA ASN A 108 5.81 -27.74 -8.66
C ASN A 108 6.16 -27.83 -7.16
N ALA A 109 5.17 -27.94 -6.28
CA ALA A 109 5.39 -28.15 -4.85
C ALA A 109 6.04 -29.50 -4.55
N VAL A 110 5.59 -30.58 -5.21
CA VAL A 110 6.23 -31.90 -5.09
C VAL A 110 7.66 -31.85 -5.59
N ALA A 111 7.90 -31.24 -6.76
CA ALA A 111 9.25 -31.09 -7.30
C ALA A 111 10.16 -30.28 -6.34
N ALA A 112 9.65 -29.16 -5.79
CA ALA A 112 10.39 -28.34 -4.83
C ALA A 112 10.73 -29.11 -3.55
N ALA A 113 9.82 -29.98 -3.09
CA ALA A 113 10.04 -30.84 -1.93
C ALA A 113 11.12 -31.91 -2.19
N LEU A 114 11.07 -32.59 -3.33
CA LEU A 114 12.04 -33.62 -3.72
C LEU A 114 13.47 -33.05 -3.83
N ASP A 115 13.59 -31.88 -4.46
CA ASP A 115 14.87 -31.19 -4.64
C ASP A 115 15.27 -30.32 -3.42
N LYS A 116 14.48 -30.37 -2.34
CA LYS A 116 14.70 -29.60 -1.10
C LYS A 116 14.90 -28.09 -1.32
N ARG A 117 14.19 -27.52 -2.29
CA ARG A 117 14.21 -26.08 -2.58
C ARG A 117 13.40 -25.33 -1.54
N THR A 118 14.09 -24.61 -0.66
CA THR A 118 13.47 -23.83 0.41
C THR A 118 13.40 -22.35 0.07
N PRO A 119 12.47 -21.58 0.66
CA PRO A 119 12.38 -20.14 0.42
C PRO A 119 13.69 -19.39 0.69
N GLN A 120 14.43 -19.72 1.76
CA GLN A 120 15.70 -19.05 2.04
C GLN A 120 16.82 -19.44 1.07
N GLY A 121 16.74 -20.63 0.45
CA GLY A 121 17.70 -21.04 -0.57
C GLY A 121 17.44 -20.41 -1.95
N ILE A 122 16.21 -19.95 -2.20
CA ILE A 122 15.79 -19.39 -3.51
C ILE A 122 15.72 -17.86 -3.48
N LEU A 123 15.24 -17.27 -2.39
CA LEU A 123 15.02 -15.83 -2.30
C LEU A 123 16.31 -15.09 -1.99
N ALA A 124 16.91 -14.48 -3.00
CA ALA A 124 18.06 -13.57 -2.84
C ALA A 124 17.62 -12.09 -2.93
N LYS A 125 18.56 -11.16 -2.65
CA LYS A 125 18.31 -9.71 -2.78
C LYS A 125 17.71 -9.37 -4.16
N VAL A 126 18.23 -9.97 -5.23
CA VAL A 126 17.74 -9.76 -6.60
C VAL A 126 16.26 -10.10 -6.80
N ASN A 127 15.73 -11.14 -6.12
CA ASN A 127 14.31 -11.49 -6.19
C ASN A 127 13.45 -10.35 -5.64
N PHE A 128 13.85 -9.78 -4.51
CA PHE A 128 13.13 -8.66 -3.90
C PHE A 128 13.27 -7.37 -4.73
N LEU A 129 14.45 -7.10 -5.31
CA LEU A 129 14.59 -5.95 -6.23
C LEU A 129 13.69 -6.10 -7.46
N ASN A 130 13.60 -7.31 -8.05
CA ASN A 130 12.65 -7.60 -9.13
C ASN A 130 11.19 -7.37 -8.69
N ALA A 131 10.84 -7.80 -7.47
CA ALA A 131 9.50 -7.59 -6.93
C ALA A 131 9.19 -6.09 -6.71
N ILE A 132 10.17 -5.29 -6.30
CA ILE A 132 10.03 -3.84 -6.18
C ILE A 132 9.90 -3.18 -7.57
N THR A 133 10.67 -3.62 -8.57
CA THR A 133 10.51 -3.18 -9.96
C THR A 133 9.10 -3.47 -10.45
N VAL A 134 8.57 -4.68 -10.21
CA VAL A 134 7.19 -5.03 -10.56
C VAL A 134 6.18 -4.18 -9.80
N LEU A 135 6.37 -3.95 -8.50
CA LEU A 135 5.51 -3.08 -7.69
C LEU A 135 5.38 -1.67 -8.30
N GLN A 136 6.50 -1.10 -8.76
CA GLN A 136 6.53 0.21 -9.41
C GLN A 136 5.87 0.17 -10.80
N ALA A 137 6.18 -0.85 -11.60
CA ALA A 137 5.65 -1.00 -12.95
C ALA A 137 4.13 -1.18 -13.00
N ILE A 138 3.55 -1.79 -11.97
CA ILE A 138 2.11 -2.00 -11.88
C ILE A 138 1.36 -0.87 -11.16
N GLY A 139 2.06 0.13 -10.61
CA GLY A 139 1.43 1.15 -9.75
C GLY A 139 0.73 0.55 -8.54
N GLY A 140 1.37 -0.43 -7.90
CA GLY A 140 0.73 -1.28 -6.91
C GLY A 140 0.38 -0.59 -5.59
N SER A 141 -0.26 -1.35 -4.70
CA SER A 141 -0.66 -0.91 -3.37
C SER A 141 0.53 -0.48 -2.50
N THR A 142 0.40 0.64 -1.78
CA THR A 142 1.43 1.08 -0.81
C THR A 142 1.65 0.07 0.32
N ASN A 143 0.62 -0.71 0.66
CA ASN A 143 0.73 -1.81 1.64
C ASN A 143 1.79 -2.85 1.25
N ALA A 144 2.08 -3.00 -0.04
CA ALA A 144 3.11 -3.92 -0.50
C ALA A 144 4.50 -3.55 0.02
N VAL A 145 4.78 -2.27 0.28
CA VAL A 145 6.03 -1.84 0.93
C VAL A 145 6.14 -2.45 2.32
N VAL A 146 5.08 -2.35 3.12
CA VAL A 146 5.02 -2.93 4.48
C VAL A 146 5.20 -4.45 4.42
N HIS A 147 4.48 -5.12 3.53
CA HIS A 147 4.56 -6.57 3.38
C HIS A 147 5.92 -7.07 2.88
N LEU A 148 6.52 -6.38 1.90
CA LEU A 148 7.86 -6.72 1.42
C LEU A 148 8.90 -6.50 2.51
N MET A 149 8.87 -5.37 3.23
CA MET A 149 9.78 -5.13 4.35
C MET A 149 9.64 -6.20 5.43
N ALA A 150 8.41 -6.60 5.79
CA ALA A 150 8.18 -7.69 6.73
C ALA A 150 8.72 -9.03 6.21
N MET A 151 8.51 -9.35 4.92
CA MET A 151 9.03 -10.58 4.30
C MET A 151 10.56 -10.62 4.25
N ILE A 152 11.20 -9.50 3.89
CA ILE A 152 12.65 -9.33 3.88
C ILE A 152 13.21 -9.57 5.27
N ASN A 153 12.57 -8.98 6.29
CA ASN A 153 13.00 -9.10 7.68
C ASN A 153 12.78 -10.51 8.29
N ARG A 154 12.08 -11.42 7.60
CA ARG A 154 12.05 -12.85 7.96
C ARG A 154 13.23 -13.65 7.43
N HIS A 155 13.99 -13.10 6.49
CA HIS A 155 15.08 -13.81 5.85
C HIS A 155 16.42 -13.47 6.53
N PRO A 156 17.14 -14.44 7.12
CA PRO A 156 18.39 -14.19 7.85
C PRO A 156 19.43 -13.43 7.03
N ASP A 157 19.64 -13.82 5.77
CA ASP A 157 20.66 -13.17 4.93
C ASP A 157 20.25 -11.80 4.36
N LEU A 158 19.00 -11.37 4.51
CA LEU A 158 18.50 -10.13 3.91
C LEU A 158 17.99 -9.10 4.92
N TYR A 159 17.83 -9.49 6.19
CA TYR A 159 17.46 -8.58 7.27
C TYR A 159 18.35 -7.33 7.24
N GLY A 160 17.72 -6.14 7.19
CA GLY A 160 18.40 -4.86 7.15
C GLY A 160 19.17 -4.52 5.85
N LYS A 161 19.20 -5.39 4.83
CA LYS A 161 19.95 -5.17 3.57
C LYS A 161 19.15 -4.49 2.46
N ILE A 162 17.84 -4.38 2.65
CA ILE A 162 16.93 -3.68 1.75
C ILE A 162 16.13 -2.72 2.63
N THR A 163 16.07 -1.46 2.20
CA THR A 163 15.50 -0.35 2.94
C THR A 163 14.51 0.40 2.05
N LEU A 164 13.80 1.38 2.61
CA LEU A 164 12.96 2.28 1.81
C LEU A 164 13.75 3.02 0.72
N ASP A 165 15.06 3.21 0.88
CA ASP A 165 15.87 3.90 -0.13
C ASP A 165 16.02 3.03 -1.40
N ASP A 166 16.09 1.70 -1.27
CA ASP A 166 16.05 0.78 -2.42
C ASP A 166 14.69 0.89 -3.17
N PHE A 167 13.58 1.12 -2.45
CA PHE A 167 12.27 1.32 -3.07
C PHE A 167 12.20 2.62 -3.88
N ASP A 168 12.78 3.71 -3.36
CA ASP A 168 12.82 5.00 -4.07
C ASP A 168 13.76 4.95 -5.28
N GLU A 169 14.95 4.38 -5.13
CA GLU A 169 15.92 4.24 -6.22
C GLU A 169 15.33 3.45 -7.39
N ILE A 170 14.70 2.30 -7.10
CA ILE A 170 14.02 1.49 -8.12
C ILE A 170 12.83 2.26 -8.71
N GLY A 171 12.08 2.98 -7.87
CA GLY A 171 11.00 3.84 -8.33
C GLY A 171 11.46 4.84 -9.39
N ARG A 172 12.55 5.56 -9.14
CA ARG A 172 13.09 6.59 -10.06
C ARG A 172 13.42 6.09 -11.46
N ARG A 173 13.76 4.81 -11.61
CA ARG A 173 14.14 4.19 -12.88
C ARG A 173 13.05 3.32 -13.51
N THR A 174 11.91 3.13 -12.83
CA THR A 174 10.87 2.20 -13.28
C THR A 174 9.60 2.95 -13.65
N PRO A 175 9.21 2.97 -14.93
CA PRO A 175 7.93 3.54 -15.35
C PRO A 175 6.76 2.66 -14.92
N MET A 176 5.61 3.28 -14.67
CA MET A 176 4.34 2.56 -14.53
C MET A 176 3.77 2.28 -15.92
N ILE A 177 3.57 1.01 -16.24
CA ILE A 177 3.17 0.55 -17.56
C ILE A 177 1.86 -0.24 -17.58
N VAL A 178 1.30 -0.59 -16.41
CA VAL A 178 0.04 -1.35 -16.35
C VAL A 178 -1.15 -0.43 -16.13
N ASP A 179 -2.06 -0.40 -17.09
CA ASP A 179 -3.28 0.40 -17.06
C ASP A 179 -4.34 -0.35 -16.30
N LEU A 180 -4.39 -0.13 -14.98
CA LEU A 180 -5.43 -0.67 -14.13
C LEU A 180 -5.83 0.33 -13.05
N LYS A 181 -7.10 0.29 -12.67
CA LYS A 181 -7.59 1.02 -11.49
C LYS A 181 -6.75 0.67 -10.25
N PRO A 182 -6.46 1.64 -9.38
CA PRO A 182 -7.01 3.01 -9.38
C PRO A 182 -6.21 4.07 -10.17
N SER A 183 -5.03 3.73 -10.70
CA SER A 183 -4.21 4.71 -11.43
C SER A 183 -4.51 4.77 -12.93
N GLY A 184 -5.13 3.72 -13.46
CA GLY A 184 -5.68 3.64 -14.81
C GLY A 184 -7.16 3.31 -14.82
N ASP A 185 -7.69 2.82 -15.94
CA ASP A 185 -9.13 2.66 -16.17
C ASP A 185 -9.60 1.20 -16.19
N ASN A 186 -8.69 0.24 -16.39
CA ASN A 186 -9.04 -1.16 -16.61
C ASN A 186 -8.95 -2.04 -15.34
N TYR A 187 -9.32 -3.32 -15.47
CA TYR A 187 -9.43 -4.30 -14.38
C TYR A 187 -8.49 -5.50 -14.57
N MET A 188 -8.24 -6.26 -13.51
CA MET A 188 -7.33 -7.41 -13.54
C MET A 188 -7.66 -8.46 -14.61
N ASN A 189 -8.95 -8.58 -14.99
CA ASN A 189 -9.36 -9.43 -16.10
C ASN A 189 -8.74 -8.98 -17.44
N ASP A 190 -8.65 -7.66 -17.66
CA ASP A 190 -8.01 -7.09 -18.85
C ASP A 190 -6.51 -7.33 -18.81
N PHE A 191 -5.87 -7.17 -17.65
CA PHE A 191 -4.46 -7.50 -17.48
C PHE A 191 -4.17 -8.97 -17.78
N ASN A 192 -5.00 -9.89 -17.30
CA ASN A 192 -4.90 -11.30 -17.67
C ASN A 192 -5.04 -11.51 -19.19
N ASN A 193 -6.05 -10.91 -19.80
CA ASN A 193 -6.34 -11.05 -21.23
C ASN A 193 -5.26 -10.40 -22.12
N ALA A 194 -4.54 -9.41 -21.59
CA ALA A 194 -3.37 -8.78 -22.19
C ALA A 194 -2.08 -9.62 -22.08
N GLY A 195 -2.14 -10.80 -21.46
CA GLY A 195 -1.00 -11.71 -21.26
C GLY A 195 -0.42 -11.70 -19.84
N GLY A 196 -0.96 -10.86 -18.96
CA GLY A 196 -0.68 -10.84 -17.52
C GLY A 196 0.80 -10.72 -17.18
N MET A 197 1.23 -11.47 -16.16
CA MET A 197 2.61 -11.43 -15.68
C MET A 197 3.64 -11.84 -16.73
N ILE A 198 3.30 -12.71 -17.69
CA ILE A 198 4.26 -13.14 -18.72
C ILE A 198 4.58 -11.93 -19.62
N ALA A 199 3.54 -11.27 -20.14
CA ALA A 199 3.70 -10.07 -20.96
C ALA A 199 4.43 -8.94 -20.20
N LEU A 200 4.07 -8.74 -18.93
CA LEU A 200 4.70 -7.74 -18.07
C LEU A 200 6.20 -8.00 -17.89
N LEU A 201 6.59 -9.23 -17.53
CA LEU A 201 8.00 -9.57 -17.25
C LEU A 201 8.85 -9.56 -18.53
N HIS A 202 8.28 -9.88 -19.69
CA HIS A 202 8.95 -9.67 -20.98
C HIS A 202 9.20 -8.20 -21.27
N THR A 203 8.21 -7.34 -21.02
CA THR A 203 8.34 -5.89 -21.20
C THR A 203 9.37 -5.29 -20.23
N LEU A 204 9.37 -5.75 -18.98
CA LEU A 204 10.31 -5.33 -17.95
C LEU A 204 11.68 -6.00 -18.02
N ARG A 205 11.92 -6.93 -18.95
CA ARG A 205 13.15 -7.72 -19.05
C ARG A 205 14.45 -6.89 -18.94
N PRO A 206 14.56 -5.67 -19.52
CA PRO A 206 15.74 -4.81 -19.37
C PRO A 206 16.00 -4.31 -17.94
N LEU A 207 14.99 -4.27 -17.09
CA LEU A 207 15.03 -3.74 -15.72
C LEU A 207 15.12 -4.83 -14.64
N LEU A 208 15.08 -6.11 -15.05
CA LEU A 208 15.03 -7.26 -14.15
C LEU A 208 16.38 -7.95 -14.03
N GLY A 209 16.74 -8.36 -12.82
CA GLY A 209 17.83 -9.28 -12.57
C GLY A 209 17.43 -10.70 -13.00
N LEU A 210 17.83 -11.09 -14.21
CA LEU A 210 17.37 -12.33 -14.86
C LEU A 210 17.97 -13.62 -14.27
N GLU A 211 19.03 -13.52 -13.47
CA GLU A 211 19.65 -14.65 -12.78
C GLU A 211 18.94 -14.99 -11.45
N ALA A 212 17.87 -14.26 -11.10
CA ALA A 212 17.05 -14.59 -9.94
C ALA A 212 16.47 -16.00 -10.07
N MET A 213 16.71 -16.84 -9.06
CA MET A 213 16.16 -18.19 -9.01
C MET A 213 14.66 -18.15 -8.74
N THR A 214 13.93 -19.07 -9.35
CA THR A 214 12.52 -19.31 -9.05
C THR A 214 12.36 -20.62 -8.30
N ILE A 215 11.20 -20.83 -7.68
CA ILE A 215 10.90 -22.05 -6.94
C ILE A 215 10.87 -23.28 -7.85
N THR A 216 10.71 -23.10 -9.18
CA THR A 216 10.84 -24.18 -10.18
C THR A 216 12.29 -24.56 -10.47
N GLY A 217 13.27 -23.93 -9.80
CA GLY A 217 14.69 -24.28 -9.89
C GLY A 217 15.35 -23.73 -11.16
N GLN A 218 14.60 -22.96 -11.93
CA GLN A 218 15.05 -22.25 -13.11
C GLN A 218 15.32 -20.79 -12.75
N THR A 219 16.27 -20.16 -13.45
CA THR A 219 16.41 -18.70 -13.39
C THR A 219 15.24 -18.02 -14.08
N LEU A 220 14.95 -16.78 -13.72
CA LEU A 220 13.93 -15.97 -14.40
C LEU A 220 14.19 -15.89 -15.91
N ARG A 221 15.47 -15.80 -16.33
CA ARG A 221 15.87 -15.89 -17.74
C ARG A 221 15.32 -17.14 -18.42
N GLN A 222 15.59 -18.30 -17.84
CA GLN A 222 15.16 -19.59 -18.40
C GLN A 222 13.64 -19.68 -18.48
N VAL A 223 12.92 -19.18 -17.46
CA VAL A 223 11.45 -19.14 -17.48
C VAL A 223 10.93 -18.27 -18.62
N LEU A 224 11.50 -17.07 -18.81
CA LEU A 224 11.08 -16.16 -19.89
C LEU A 224 11.43 -16.69 -21.28
N ASP A 225 12.62 -17.29 -21.45
CA ASP A 225 13.05 -17.87 -22.72
C ASP A 225 12.20 -19.10 -23.10
N ALA A 226 11.74 -19.88 -22.11
CA ALA A 226 10.82 -20.99 -22.32
C ALA A 226 9.35 -20.57 -22.54
N THR A 227 9.02 -19.29 -22.29
CA THR A 227 7.65 -18.75 -22.42
C THR A 227 7.63 -17.50 -23.30
N PRO A 228 8.06 -17.58 -24.58
CA PRO A 228 8.10 -16.42 -25.46
C PRO A 228 6.70 -15.79 -25.58
N PHE A 229 6.65 -14.47 -25.52
CA PHE A 229 5.41 -13.71 -25.64
C PHE A 229 5.43 -12.83 -26.89
N LYS A 230 4.39 -12.97 -27.71
CA LYS A 230 4.15 -12.10 -28.87
C LYS A 230 3.16 -11.03 -28.47
N THR A 231 3.58 -9.77 -28.52
CA THR A 231 2.71 -8.61 -28.28
C THR A 231 1.61 -8.51 -29.34
N PHE A 232 0.45 -8.00 -28.94
CA PHE A 232 -0.72 -7.76 -29.80
C PHE A 232 -1.42 -6.47 -29.33
N PRO A 233 -2.29 -5.85 -30.16
CA PRO A 233 -2.80 -4.51 -29.88
C PRO A 233 -3.38 -4.31 -28.48
N PHE A 234 -4.23 -5.22 -28.02
CA PHE A 234 -4.83 -5.14 -26.67
C PHE A 234 -3.79 -5.36 -25.55
N SER A 235 -2.75 -6.17 -25.78
CA SER A 235 -1.64 -6.30 -24.84
C SER A 235 -0.91 -4.97 -24.63
N SER A 236 -0.62 -4.24 -25.70
CA SER A 236 0.06 -2.94 -25.64
C SER A 236 -0.81 -1.82 -25.08
N GLN A 237 -2.14 -1.96 -25.09
CA GLN A 237 -3.05 -1.01 -24.45
C GLN A 237 -3.01 -1.13 -22.93
N ILE A 238 -3.07 -2.37 -22.41
CA ILE A 238 -3.11 -2.62 -20.97
C ILE A 238 -1.72 -2.67 -20.34
N ILE A 239 -0.72 -3.16 -21.07
CA ILE A 239 0.69 -3.25 -20.65
C ILE A 239 1.51 -2.44 -21.66
N ARG A 240 1.68 -1.17 -21.33
CA ARG A 240 2.35 -0.19 -22.18
C ARG A 240 3.82 -0.53 -22.39
N PRO A 241 4.40 -0.18 -23.56
CA PRO A 241 5.84 -0.27 -23.76
C PRO A 241 6.58 0.71 -22.83
N LEU A 242 7.87 0.46 -22.58
CA LEU A 242 8.66 1.29 -21.65
C LEU A 242 8.83 2.73 -22.16
N GLU A 243 8.76 2.93 -23.48
CA GLU A 243 8.93 4.22 -24.15
C GLU A 243 7.66 5.08 -24.15
N ASP A 244 6.50 4.49 -23.85
CA ASP A 244 5.20 5.18 -23.80
C ASP A 244 4.41 4.73 -22.55
N PRO A 245 4.94 5.00 -21.34
CA PRO A 245 4.35 4.54 -20.10
C PRO A 245 3.13 5.39 -19.69
N ILE A 246 2.40 4.90 -18.70
CA ILE A 246 1.28 5.63 -18.08
C ILE A 246 1.79 6.72 -17.15
N TYR A 247 2.90 6.42 -16.48
CA TYR A 247 3.57 7.34 -15.57
C TYR A 247 5.08 7.11 -15.68
N ASP A 248 5.83 8.18 -16.01
CA ASP A 248 7.22 8.09 -16.44
C ASP A 248 8.12 7.33 -15.45
N ASN A 249 7.96 7.59 -14.15
CA ASN A 249 8.73 6.94 -13.11
C ASN A 249 8.18 7.21 -11.72
N ALA A 250 8.57 6.39 -10.75
CA ALA A 250 8.31 6.56 -9.32
C ALA A 250 6.81 6.66 -9.00
N SER A 251 6.06 5.63 -9.41
CA SER A 251 4.64 5.50 -9.11
C SER A 251 4.36 5.50 -7.60
N LEU A 252 5.24 4.87 -6.81
CA LEU A 252 5.33 4.99 -5.37
C LEU A 252 6.63 5.74 -5.03
N VAL A 253 6.52 6.74 -4.18
CA VAL A 253 7.64 7.58 -3.72
C VAL A 253 7.82 7.49 -2.22
N VAL A 254 9.07 7.55 -1.78
CA VAL A 254 9.43 7.63 -0.36
C VAL A 254 9.70 9.08 -0.01
N LEU A 255 8.92 9.66 0.89
CA LEU A 255 9.13 11.04 1.35
C LEU A 255 9.78 11.04 2.74
N ARG A 256 10.75 11.94 2.94
CA ARG A 256 11.47 12.14 4.20
C ARG A 256 11.45 13.59 4.64
N GLY A 257 11.70 13.84 5.91
CA GLY A 257 11.83 15.17 6.50
C GLY A 257 11.49 15.10 7.99
N ASN A 258 11.41 16.23 8.67
CA ASN A 258 11.12 16.25 10.11
C ASN A 258 9.76 15.59 10.44
N LEU A 259 8.77 15.68 9.53
CA LEU A 259 7.47 15.05 9.71
C LEU A 259 7.51 13.52 9.56
N ALA A 260 8.47 12.98 8.79
CA ALA A 260 8.62 11.56 8.51
C ALA A 260 10.11 11.15 8.51
N LEU A 261 10.75 11.19 9.68
CA LEU A 261 12.19 10.94 9.83
C LEU A 261 12.62 9.57 9.29
N ALA A 262 11.87 8.52 9.64
CA ALA A 262 12.15 7.16 9.16
C ALA A 262 11.58 6.91 7.75
N GLY A 263 10.77 7.84 7.23
CA GLY A 263 10.17 7.81 5.90
C GLY A 263 8.65 7.69 5.93
N SER A 264 8.05 7.93 4.78
CA SER A 264 6.63 7.79 4.49
C SER A 264 6.45 7.43 3.01
N ILE A 265 5.29 6.91 2.63
CA ILE A 265 5.01 6.47 1.26
C ILE A 265 3.85 7.28 0.68
N MET A 266 4.01 7.74 -0.56
CA MET A 266 2.91 8.28 -1.36
C MET A 266 2.84 7.50 -2.68
N LYS A 267 1.61 7.21 -3.15
CA LYS A 267 1.38 6.69 -4.50
C LYS A 267 1.15 7.86 -5.46
N ALA A 268 2.24 8.43 -5.97
CA ALA A 268 2.22 9.62 -6.82
C ALA A 268 1.46 9.40 -8.15
N SER A 269 1.43 8.17 -8.69
CA SER A 269 0.68 7.87 -9.91
C SER A 269 -0.83 7.99 -9.76
N ALA A 270 -1.36 7.95 -8.54
CA ALA A 270 -2.79 8.11 -8.27
C ALA A 270 -3.20 9.56 -7.98
N SER A 271 -2.25 10.49 -7.95
CA SER A 271 -2.54 11.92 -7.81
C SER A 271 -3.03 12.46 -9.16
N LYS A 272 -4.35 12.71 -9.24
CA LYS A 272 -4.99 13.30 -10.42
C LYS A 272 -4.66 14.80 -10.56
N ASN A 273 -4.46 15.49 -9.44
CA ASN A 273 -4.02 16.88 -9.43
C ASN A 273 -2.51 16.96 -9.18
N ARG A 274 -1.75 17.15 -10.26
CA ARG A 274 -0.28 17.19 -10.26
C ARG A 274 0.30 18.32 -9.40
N ASP A 275 -0.41 19.43 -9.25
CA ASP A 275 0.03 20.56 -8.45
C ASP A 275 0.16 20.18 -6.96
N LEU A 276 -0.65 19.21 -6.50
CA LEU A 276 -0.59 18.74 -5.11
C LEU A 276 0.69 17.94 -4.79
N LEU A 277 1.47 17.52 -5.80
CA LEU A 277 2.77 16.87 -5.59
C LEU A 277 3.87 17.84 -5.14
N CYS A 278 3.66 19.14 -5.33
CA CYS A 278 4.49 20.20 -4.79
C CYS A 278 3.59 21.25 -4.14
N HIS A 279 3.17 20.97 -2.90
CA HIS A 279 2.15 21.73 -2.20
C HIS A 279 2.60 22.17 -0.82
N SER A 280 2.18 23.36 -0.40
CA SER A 280 2.35 23.86 0.96
C SER A 280 1.03 24.46 1.45
N GLY A 281 0.63 24.13 2.67
CA GLY A 281 -0.65 24.59 3.20
C GLY A 281 -0.80 24.39 4.70
N ALA A 282 -1.78 25.09 5.27
CA ALA A 282 -2.11 25.01 6.68
C ALA A 282 -2.75 23.66 7.03
N ALA A 283 -2.31 23.06 8.14
CA ALA A 283 -2.79 21.79 8.62
C ALA A 283 -4.19 21.90 9.22
N VAL A 284 -5.07 20.96 8.85
CA VAL A 284 -6.33 20.68 9.52
C VAL A 284 -6.21 19.30 10.14
N VAL A 285 -6.09 19.28 11.47
CA VAL A 285 -5.72 18.11 12.24
C VAL A 285 -6.96 17.41 12.79
N PHE A 286 -6.94 16.08 12.67
CA PHE A 286 -7.85 15.15 13.33
C PHE A 286 -7.04 14.22 14.24
N GLU A 287 -7.42 14.15 15.51
CA GLU A 287 -6.62 13.43 16.52
C GLU A 287 -6.73 11.92 16.39
N ASN A 288 -7.84 11.40 15.88
CA ASN A 288 -8.07 9.97 15.63
C ASN A 288 -9.30 9.78 14.72
N THR A 289 -9.66 8.53 14.44
CA THR A 289 -10.81 8.19 13.57
C THR A 289 -12.15 8.69 14.12
N THR A 290 -12.31 8.76 15.44
CA THR A 290 -13.55 9.27 16.07
C THR A 290 -13.65 10.78 15.88
N ASP A 291 -12.57 11.51 16.15
CA ASP A 291 -12.49 12.97 15.93
C ASP A 291 -12.74 13.34 14.46
N LEU A 292 -12.15 12.57 13.53
CA LEU A 292 -12.41 12.71 12.09
C LEU A 292 -13.90 12.57 11.77
N ALA A 293 -14.55 11.49 12.23
CA ALA A 293 -15.95 11.22 11.93
C ALA A 293 -16.89 12.33 12.46
N LEU A 294 -16.57 12.91 13.61
CA LEU A 294 -17.37 13.98 14.23
C LEU A 294 -17.19 15.34 13.54
N ARG A 295 -16.00 15.64 13.01
CA ARG A 295 -15.64 16.99 12.54
C ARG A 295 -15.61 17.17 11.03
N ILE A 296 -15.29 16.14 10.24
CA ILE A 296 -14.95 16.30 8.81
C ILE A 296 -16.05 16.98 7.98
N ASP A 297 -17.31 16.71 8.32
CA ASP A 297 -18.49 17.25 7.63
C ASP A 297 -19.15 18.42 8.39
N SER A 298 -18.53 18.91 9.47
CA SER A 298 -19.04 20.07 10.19
C SER A 298 -19.01 21.33 9.30
N PRO A 299 -20.10 22.12 9.22
CA PRO A 299 -20.09 23.37 8.47
C PRO A 299 -19.04 24.35 9.03
N HIS A 300 -18.78 24.29 10.33
CA HIS A 300 -17.86 25.16 11.06
C HIS A 300 -16.39 24.73 10.98
N LEU A 301 -16.06 23.60 10.34
CA LEU A 301 -14.68 23.17 10.16
C LEU A 301 -13.91 24.24 9.35
N ALA A 302 -12.89 24.87 9.92
CA ALA A 302 -12.03 25.80 9.19
C ALA A 302 -11.13 25.02 8.23
N VAL A 303 -11.56 24.88 6.97
CA VAL A 303 -10.85 24.12 5.93
C VAL A 303 -11.08 24.78 4.57
N THR A 304 -10.00 24.87 3.79
CA THR A 304 -9.99 25.39 2.41
C THR A 304 -9.46 24.31 1.45
N PRO A 305 -9.64 24.46 0.12
CA PRO A 305 -9.09 23.52 -0.85
C PRO A 305 -7.55 23.38 -0.80
N THR A 306 -6.86 24.39 -0.29
CA THR A 306 -5.39 24.41 -0.15
C THR A 306 -4.90 23.89 1.21
N SER A 307 -5.81 23.58 2.12
CA SER A 307 -5.45 23.04 3.44
C SER A 307 -4.88 21.62 3.32
N VAL A 308 -4.04 21.22 4.27
CA VAL A 308 -3.48 19.86 4.37
C VAL A 308 -4.23 19.10 5.47
N LEU A 309 -4.92 18.02 5.11
CA LEU A 309 -5.63 17.22 6.13
C LEU A 309 -4.64 16.25 6.80
N VAL A 310 -4.59 16.26 8.12
CA VAL A 310 -3.69 15.42 8.92
C VAL A 310 -4.51 14.54 9.86
N LEU A 311 -4.32 13.23 9.79
CA LEU A 311 -4.94 12.27 10.70
C LEU A 311 -3.86 11.56 11.52
N LYS A 312 -3.95 11.71 12.83
CA LYS A 312 -3.04 11.10 13.80
C LYS A 312 -3.64 9.82 14.39
N ASN A 313 -2.79 9.10 15.11
CA ASN A 313 -3.10 7.97 15.96
C ASN A 313 -3.85 6.89 15.18
N ILE A 314 -3.38 6.59 13.96
CA ILE A 314 -3.84 5.46 13.17
C ILE A 314 -2.69 4.58 12.67
N GLY A 315 -1.50 4.73 13.28
CA GLY A 315 -0.33 3.87 13.10
C GLY A 315 -0.45 2.50 13.79
N PRO A 316 0.61 1.67 13.74
CA PRO A 316 0.66 0.37 14.39
C PRO A 316 0.23 0.41 15.85
N ILE A 317 0.78 1.30 16.68
CA ILE A 317 0.48 1.38 18.11
C ILE A 317 -0.72 2.31 18.36
N GLY A 318 -0.80 3.43 17.65
CA GLY A 318 -1.78 4.51 17.90
C GLY A 318 -3.24 4.07 17.73
N ASN A 319 -3.53 3.26 16.72
CA ASN A 319 -4.81 2.54 16.59
C ASN A 319 -4.47 1.08 16.30
N PRO A 320 -4.33 0.25 17.36
CA PRO A 320 -3.62 -1.02 17.28
C PRO A 320 -3.98 -1.82 16.03
N GLY A 321 -2.99 -2.05 15.17
CA GLY A 321 -3.18 -2.78 13.91
C GLY A 321 -3.15 -1.92 12.64
N MET A 322 -2.96 -0.60 12.76
CA MET A 322 -2.74 0.31 11.62
C MET A 322 -3.86 0.21 10.55
N PRO A 323 -5.08 0.69 10.84
CA PRO A 323 -6.22 0.53 9.94
C PRO A 323 -6.04 1.26 8.60
N GLU A 324 -6.81 0.85 7.58
CA GLU A 324 -6.84 1.51 6.26
C GLU A 324 -7.66 2.82 6.27
N ALA A 325 -7.45 3.66 7.29
CA ALA A 325 -8.18 4.90 7.52
C ALA A 325 -7.43 6.16 7.03
N GLY A 326 -6.24 6.00 6.43
CA GLY A 326 -5.42 7.10 5.91
C GLY A 326 -5.99 7.80 4.68
N MET A 327 -6.99 7.20 4.02
CA MET A 327 -7.78 7.88 2.98
C MET A 327 -8.81 8.80 3.64
N ILE A 328 -8.35 9.96 4.11
CA ILE A 328 -9.22 11.00 4.66
C ILE A 328 -10.18 11.46 3.54
N PRO A 329 -11.51 11.43 3.75
CA PRO A 329 -12.47 11.87 2.75
C PRO A 329 -12.39 13.39 2.59
N ILE A 330 -12.67 13.87 1.37
CA ILE A 330 -12.81 15.31 1.13
C ILE A 330 -14.02 15.82 1.95
N PRO A 331 -13.89 16.93 2.71
CA PRO A 331 -15.00 17.53 3.45
C PRO A 331 -16.21 17.74 2.53
N ARG A 332 -17.41 17.33 2.97
CA ARG A 332 -18.61 17.38 2.12
C ARG A 332 -18.84 18.74 1.46
N LYS A 333 -18.65 19.82 2.23
CA LYS A 333 -18.81 21.20 1.74
C LYS A 333 -17.84 21.60 0.64
N LEU A 334 -16.65 21.00 0.59
CA LEU A 334 -15.67 21.22 -0.48
C LEU A 334 -15.97 20.31 -1.66
N ALA A 335 -16.36 19.06 -1.40
CA ALA A 335 -16.76 18.12 -2.44
C ALA A 335 -17.96 18.66 -3.26
N SER A 336 -18.97 19.24 -2.60
CA SER A 336 -20.11 19.89 -3.27
C SER A 336 -19.73 21.14 -4.07
N GLN A 337 -18.55 21.72 -3.81
CA GLN A 337 -17.98 22.83 -4.57
C GLN A 337 -17.06 22.37 -5.70
N GLY A 338 -16.95 21.06 -5.95
CA GLY A 338 -16.14 20.48 -7.01
C GLY A 338 -14.70 20.15 -6.62
N VAL A 339 -14.31 20.27 -5.34
CA VAL A 339 -12.99 19.82 -4.89
C VAL A 339 -12.94 18.29 -4.88
N THR A 340 -12.04 17.73 -5.68
CA THR A 340 -11.90 16.26 -5.82
C THR A 340 -10.66 15.69 -5.16
N ASP A 341 -9.63 16.50 -4.88
CA ASP A 341 -8.38 16.07 -4.26
C ASP A 341 -7.79 17.14 -3.34
N MET A 342 -7.07 16.70 -2.31
CA MET A 342 -6.35 17.52 -1.32
C MET A 342 -5.15 16.73 -0.83
N LEU A 343 -4.08 17.42 -0.42
CA LEU A 343 -2.97 16.76 0.27
C LEU A 343 -3.44 16.24 1.63
N ARG A 344 -3.27 14.93 1.85
CA ARG A 344 -3.73 14.21 3.05
C ARG A 344 -2.58 13.40 3.63
N ILE A 345 -2.39 13.45 4.94
CA ILE A 345 -1.23 12.85 5.62
C ILE A 345 -1.70 12.03 6.82
N SER A 346 -1.18 10.81 6.97
CA SER A 346 -1.37 10.02 8.18
C SER A 346 -0.24 9.01 8.43
N ASP A 347 -0.15 8.52 9.67
CA ASP A 347 0.65 7.36 10.05
C ASP A 347 -0.03 6.01 9.72
N GLY A 348 -1.23 6.05 9.13
CA GLY A 348 -1.99 4.85 8.80
C GLY A 348 -1.73 4.30 7.41
N ARG A 349 -2.62 3.40 6.98
CA ARG A 349 -2.62 2.80 5.65
C ARG A 349 -3.81 3.30 4.85
N MET A 350 -3.80 3.01 3.56
CA MET A 350 -5.00 3.08 2.72
C MET A 350 -5.17 1.77 1.98
N SER A 351 -6.38 1.50 1.51
CA SER A 351 -6.58 0.42 0.56
C SER A 351 -5.79 0.71 -0.71
N GLY A 352 -5.11 -0.30 -1.27
CA GLY A 352 -4.38 -0.14 -2.55
C GLY A 352 -5.23 0.39 -3.71
N THR A 353 -6.55 0.34 -3.54
CA THR A 353 -7.59 0.73 -4.49
C THR A 353 -8.01 2.20 -4.40
N ALA A 354 -7.42 2.98 -3.49
CA ALA A 354 -7.67 4.41 -3.35
C ALA A 354 -6.85 5.24 -4.35
N ASP A 355 -7.41 6.40 -4.72
CA ASP A 355 -6.79 7.45 -5.52
C ASP A 355 -6.59 8.76 -4.74
N GLY A 356 -5.87 9.70 -5.36
CA GLY A 356 -5.59 11.04 -4.87
C GLY A 356 -4.25 11.22 -4.16
N THR A 357 -4.00 12.44 -3.69
CA THR A 357 -2.69 12.87 -3.19
C THR A 357 -2.55 12.62 -1.69
N ILE A 358 -2.08 11.42 -1.33
CA ILE A 358 -2.09 10.91 0.05
C ILE A 358 -0.70 10.42 0.46
N VAL A 359 -0.19 10.96 1.56
CA VAL A 359 1.00 10.48 2.29
C VAL A 359 0.56 9.53 3.40
N LEU A 360 1.18 8.36 3.44
CA LEU A 360 0.85 7.27 4.36
C LEU A 360 2.10 6.78 5.06
N HIS A 361 1.89 5.93 6.06
CA HIS A 361 2.97 5.18 6.70
C HIS A 361 4.02 6.12 7.31
N VAL A 362 3.62 7.34 7.69
CA VAL A 362 4.51 8.29 8.34
C VAL A 362 5.13 7.64 9.56
N SER A 363 6.46 7.53 9.52
CA SER A 363 7.24 6.87 10.55
C SER A 363 8.33 7.81 11.07
N PRO A 364 8.53 7.92 12.40
CA PRO A 364 7.74 7.31 13.48
C PRO A 364 6.26 7.75 13.51
N GLU A 365 5.37 6.83 13.86
CA GLU A 365 3.92 7.13 13.97
C GLU A 365 3.63 8.21 15.04
N SER A 366 2.44 8.81 15.03
CA SER A 366 2.12 9.95 15.90
C SER A 366 2.11 9.61 17.40
N ALA A 367 1.92 8.32 17.73
CA ALA A 367 1.94 7.82 19.09
C ALA A 367 3.36 7.65 19.65
N GLN A 368 4.38 7.64 18.79
CA GLN A 368 5.79 7.52 19.22
C GLN A 368 6.31 8.85 19.74
N VAL A 369 6.92 8.82 20.91
CA VAL A 369 7.58 9.98 21.52
C VAL A 369 8.63 10.55 20.56
N GLY A 370 8.62 11.87 20.39
CA GLY A 370 9.51 12.57 19.46
C GLY A 370 9.03 12.57 18.00
N SER A 371 7.92 11.91 17.66
CA SER A 371 7.33 12.03 16.32
C SER A 371 6.77 13.43 16.10
N ALA A 372 7.22 14.14 15.07
CA ALA A 372 6.68 15.45 14.72
C ALA A 372 5.18 15.38 14.36
N LEU A 373 4.72 14.28 13.73
CA LEU A 373 3.31 14.05 13.43
C LEU A 373 2.44 14.07 14.71
N GLY A 374 2.99 13.57 15.82
CA GLY A 374 2.32 13.53 17.13
C GLY A 374 1.96 14.88 17.72
N VAL A 375 2.59 15.97 17.25
CA VAL A 375 2.47 17.33 17.82
C VAL A 375 2.08 18.39 16.78
N VAL A 376 1.69 18.00 15.57
CA VAL A 376 1.11 18.92 14.57
C VAL A 376 -0.17 19.55 15.13
N GLN A 377 -0.35 20.84 14.96
CA GLN A 377 -1.52 21.61 15.40
C GLN A 377 -2.25 22.24 14.20
N ASN A 378 -3.52 22.59 14.39
CA ASN A 378 -4.26 23.30 13.35
C ASN A 378 -3.56 24.63 13.02
N GLY A 379 -3.41 24.92 11.73
CA GLY A 379 -2.76 26.14 11.26
C GLY A 379 -1.25 26.04 11.02
N ASP A 380 -0.58 25.00 11.53
CA ASP A 380 0.83 24.75 11.19
C ASP A 380 0.98 24.56 9.67
N VAL A 381 2.04 25.08 9.07
CA VAL A 381 2.28 24.90 7.64
C VAL A 381 3.03 23.59 7.39
N ILE A 382 2.53 22.79 6.45
CA ILE A 382 3.19 21.57 5.98
C ILE A 382 3.51 21.71 4.50
N SER A 383 4.77 21.44 4.15
CA SER A 383 5.29 21.48 2.79
C SER A 383 5.64 20.07 2.31
N CYS A 384 5.09 19.68 1.17
CA CYS A 384 5.37 18.41 0.49
C CYS A 384 5.93 18.69 -0.90
N ASN A 385 7.08 18.11 -1.22
CA ASN A 385 7.64 18.15 -2.57
C ASN A 385 8.12 16.76 -2.97
N VAL A 386 7.39 16.15 -3.90
CA VAL A 386 7.67 14.79 -4.36
C VAL A 386 8.97 14.73 -5.15
N GLU A 387 9.28 15.70 -6.01
CA GLU A 387 10.52 15.69 -6.80
C GLU A 387 11.76 15.67 -5.89
N LYS A 388 11.75 16.51 -4.83
CA LYS A 388 12.81 16.61 -3.83
C LYS A 388 12.75 15.54 -2.74
N ARG A 389 11.70 14.70 -2.72
CA ARG A 389 11.40 13.71 -1.66
C ARG A 389 11.28 14.29 -0.26
N THR A 390 10.77 15.51 -0.15
CA THR A 390 10.67 16.22 1.13
C THR A 390 9.24 16.26 1.65
N LEU A 391 9.09 16.01 2.95
CA LEU A 391 7.87 16.22 3.72
C LEU A 391 8.23 16.93 5.02
N HIS A 392 7.88 18.22 5.11
CA HIS A 392 8.35 19.10 6.17
C HIS A 392 7.19 19.78 6.91
N LEU A 393 7.28 19.80 8.23
CA LEU A 393 6.48 20.66 9.11
C LEU A 393 7.28 21.94 9.34
N GLU A 394 6.75 23.10 8.95
CA GLU A 394 7.42 24.41 9.04
C GLU A 394 7.40 24.97 10.47
N VAL A 395 7.91 24.17 11.40
CA VAL A 395 7.99 24.43 12.83
C VAL A 395 9.40 24.05 13.29
N THR A 396 10.01 24.90 14.12
CA THR A 396 11.38 24.65 14.61
C THR A 396 11.45 23.40 15.49
N ASP A 397 12.60 22.72 15.50
CA ASP A 397 12.83 21.54 16.35
C ASP A 397 12.63 21.81 17.84
N ASN A 398 12.97 23.03 18.30
CA ASN A 398 12.74 23.47 19.69
C ASN A 398 11.25 23.52 20.03
N GLU A 399 10.41 23.97 19.10
CA GLU A 399 8.96 24.01 19.27
C GLU A 399 8.35 22.61 19.23
N ILE A 400 8.82 21.73 18.33
CA ILE A 400 8.41 20.32 18.30
C ILE A 400 8.74 19.65 19.65
N LYS A 401 9.95 19.87 20.17
CA LYS A 401 10.37 19.35 21.47
C LYS A 401 9.51 19.91 22.60
N ARG A 402 9.30 21.24 22.66
CA ARG A 402 8.44 21.89 23.66
C ARG A 402 7.03 21.28 23.68
N ARG A 403 6.42 21.08 22.52
CA ARG A 403 5.09 20.47 22.40
C ARG A 403 5.06 19.02 22.91
N TRP A 404 6.14 18.26 22.73
CA TRP A 404 6.25 16.91 23.30
C TRP A 404 6.40 16.93 24.82
N ASP A 405 7.24 17.83 25.34
CA ASP A 405 7.42 18.00 26.79
C ASP A 405 6.09 18.40 27.46
N GLU A 406 5.30 19.29 26.83
CA GLU A 406 3.96 19.65 27.28
C GLU A 406 2.97 18.48 27.23
N LYS A 407 2.94 17.75 26.11
CA LYS A 407 2.06 16.58 25.94
C LYS A 407 2.39 15.46 26.94
N GLN A 408 3.64 15.32 27.36
CA GLN A 408 4.05 14.36 28.41
C GLN A 408 3.76 14.86 29.82
N ALA A 409 3.77 16.18 30.04
CA ALA A 409 3.41 16.81 31.31
C ALA A 409 1.90 16.86 31.54
N GLU A 410 1.09 16.78 30.48
CA GLU A 410 -0.36 16.63 30.59
C GLU A 410 -0.68 15.29 31.29
N PRO A 411 -1.39 15.31 32.44
CA PRO A 411 -1.86 14.08 33.05
C PRO A 411 -2.80 13.37 32.08
N GLU A 412 -2.68 12.04 31.95
CA GLU A 412 -3.38 11.17 30.97
C GLU A 412 -4.92 11.34 30.90
N ASP A 413 -5.55 12.11 31.78
CA ASP A 413 -6.96 12.45 31.74
C ASP A 413 -7.15 13.98 31.81
N GLY A 414 -7.59 14.59 30.70
CA GLY A 414 -8.16 15.94 30.65
C GLY A 414 -9.51 16.08 31.39
N LEU A 415 -9.66 15.43 32.54
CA LEU A 415 -10.85 15.49 33.40
C LEU A 415 -10.50 16.16 34.74
N PRO A 416 -11.34 17.09 35.25
CA PRO A 416 -11.14 17.71 36.55
C PRO A 416 -11.11 16.67 37.68
N LYS A 417 -10.24 16.90 38.67
CA LYS A 417 -9.81 16.03 39.80
C LYS A 417 -10.89 15.35 40.67
N GLN A 418 -12.18 15.42 40.35
CA GLN A 418 -13.27 14.91 41.21
C GLN A 418 -13.83 13.52 40.86
N ARG A 419 -13.29 12.80 39.86
CA ARG A 419 -13.74 11.42 39.56
C ARG A 419 -12.58 10.47 39.23
N GLN A 420 -11.65 10.28 40.16
CA GLN A 420 -10.65 9.21 40.11
C GLN A 420 -11.27 7.84 40.47
N THR A 421 -12.16 7.33 39.61
CA THR A 421 -12.66 5.95 39.70
C THR A 421 -12.72 5.29 38.32
N LYS A 422 -11.60 5.23 37.61
CA LYS A 422 -11.41 4.21 36.57
C LYS A 422 -10.04 3.58 36.73
N ARG A 423 -10.02 2.30 37.10
CA ARG A 423 -8.82 1.46 37.12
C ARG A 423 -8.09 1.58 35.77
N PRO A 424 -6.74 1.59 35.73
CA PRO A 424 -6.01 1.48 34.48
C PRO A 424 -6.54 0.26 33.73
N ILE A 425 -6.90 0.43 32.47
CA ILE A 425 -7.32 -0.68 31.63
C ILE A 425 -6.10 -1.59 31.51
N THR A 426 -6.02 -2.64 32.34
CA THR A 426 -5.01 -3.68 32.16
C THR A 426 -5.27 -4.31 30.80
N LYS A 427 -4.50 -3.90 29.78
CA LYS A 427 -4.50 -4.53 28.47
C LYS A 427 -3.93 -5.93 28.67
N ARG A 428 -4.61 -6.95 28.14
CA ARG A 428 -4.23 -8.38 28.25
C ARG A 428 -4.29 -9.03 26.87
N GLY A 429 -3.67 -10.20 26.72
CA GLY A 429 -3.75 -11.01 25.51
C GLY A 429 -2.99 -10.42 24.32
N TYR A 430 -3.42 -10.78 23.10
CA TYR A 430 -2.72 -10.42 21.86
C TYR A 430 -2.52 -8.91 21.69
N ARG A 431 -3.47 -8.08 22.14
CA ARG A 431 -3.33 -6.62 22.05
C ARG A 431 -2.10 -6.11 22.80
N GLN A 432 -1.88 -6.60 24.03
CA GLN A 432 -0.71 -6.20 24.82
C GLN A 432 0.58 -6.68 24.14
N LEU A 433 0.61 -7.94 23.70
CA LEU A 433 1.74 -8.51 22.95
C LEU A 433 2.06 -7.67 21.71
N TYR A 434 1.04 -7.31 20.93
CA TYR A 434 1.20 -6.54 19.71
C TYR A 434 1.73 -5.13 20.00
N GLU A 435 1.11 -4.37 20.92
CA GLU A 435 1.56 -3.01 21.25
C GLU A 435 2.98 -2.97 21.83
N GLN A 436 3.42 -4.03 22.51
CA GLN A 436 4.79 -4.13 23.07
C GLN A 436 5.85 -4.49 22.03
N HIS A 437 5.49 -5.26 21.01
CA HIS A 437 6.46 -5.89 20.12
C HIS A 437 6.34 -5.47 18.65
N VAL A 438 5.29 -4.76 18.26
CA VAL A 438 5.15 -4.31 16.88
C VAL A 438 6.21 -3.26 16.56
N ASN A 439 6.98 -3.50 15.50
CA ASN A 439 7.92 -2.53 14.97
C ASN A 439 7.20 -1.48 14.11
N GLN A 440 7.92 -0.42 13.75
CA GLN A 440 7.34 0.66 12.96
C GLN A 440 7.17 0.26 11.48
N THR A 441 6.29 0.95 10.77
CA THR A 441 5.88 0.61 9.41
C THR A 441 7.04 0.53 8.41
N HIS A 442 8.06 1.38 8.54
CA HIS A 442 9.26 1.33 7.70
C HIS A 442 10.06 0.01 7.85
N ARG A 443 9.82 -0.77 8.91
CA ARG A 443 10.38 -2.10 9.17
C ARG A 443 9.37 -3.24 8.91
N GLY A 444 8.20 -2.92 8.38
CA GLY A 444 7.18 -3.89 7.98
C GLY A 444 6.05 -4.13 8.97
N ALA A 445 5.97 -3.36 10.07
CA ALA A 445 4.94 -3.52 11.11
C ALA A 445 4.80 -4.98 11.61
N ASP A 446 5.94 -5.64 11.78
CA ASP A 446 6.06 -7.02 12.25
C ASP A 446 6.33 -7.05 13.77
N LEU A 447 6.19 -8.21 14.40
CA LEU A 447 6.65 -8.38 15.78
C LEU A 447 8.17 -8.56 15.79
N ASP A 448 8.86 -7.73 16.57
CA ASP A 448 10.32 -7.69 16.65
C ASP A 448 10.96 -9.07 16.91
N PHE A 449 10.42 -9.84 17.85
CA PHE A 449 10.86 -11.18 18.21
C PHE A 449 10.58 -12.25 17.13
N LEU A 450 9.80 -11.93 16.09
CA LEU A 450 9.54 -12.82 14.95
C LEU A 450 10.39 -12.50 13.72
N THR A 451 11.17 -11.43 13.77
CA THR A 451 12.16 -11.11 12.73
C THR A 451 13.31 -12.12 12.77
N ALA A 452 14.13 -12.14 11.72
CA ALA A 452 15.31 -13.01 11.68
C ALA A 452 16.40 -12.60 12.68
N GLU A 453 16.41 -11.34 13.13
CA GLU A 453 17.29 -10.87 14.22
C GLU A 453 16.83 -11.38 15.58
N GLY A 454 15.51 -11.50 15.79
CA GLY A 454 14.93 -11.85 17.08
C GLY A 454 15.08 -10.73 18.11
N LEU A 455 14.81 -11.03 19.39
CA LEU A 455 15.14 -10.11 20.48
C LEU A 455 16.60 -10.31 20.90
N PRO A 456 17.29 -9.25 21.36
CA PRO A 456 18.57 -9.40 22.02
C PRO A 456 18.46 -10.42 23.16
N SER A 457 19.40 -11.37 23.23
CA SER A 457 19.48 -12.28 24.38
C SER A 457 19.61 -11.45 25.66
N ILE A 458 18.70 -11.66 26.61
CA ILE A 458 18.68 -11.00 27.93
C ILE A 458 19.85 -11.49 28.78
#